data_AF-A0A3N0GVU6-F1
#
_entry.id   AF-A0A3N0GVU6-F1
#
_cell.length_a   1.000
_cell.length_b   1.000
_cell.length_c   1.000
_cell.angle_alpha   90.00
_cell.angle_beta   90.00
_cell.angle_gamma   90.00
#
_symmetry.space_group_name_H-M   'P 1'
#
loop_
_entity.id
_entity.type
_entity.pdbx_description
1 polymer ?
#
loop_
_entity_poly.entity_id
_entity_poly.type
_entity_poly.pdbx_seq_one_letter_code
_entity_poly.pdbx_strand_id
1 'polypeptide(L)'
;MSTAGITLERYEQAERDLARDEARTGLTVHGIVTILVSVGLVIVNVVVAAEFPWSAFAVGGMVIGFAAHWWFGFQKLDDQLTAQQHKVEEHAAGLR
;
A
#
# COMPACT_ATOMS: atom_id res chain seq x y z
N MET A 1 10.24 -20.30 -24.34
CA MET A 1 10.13 -21.49 -23.46
C MET A 1 8.67 -21.59 -23.05
N SER A 2 7.96 -22.64 -23.47
CA SER A 2 6.58 -22.88 -23.04
C SER A 2 6.60 -23.38 -21.61
N THR A 3 6.06 -22.61 -20.67
CA THR A 3 5.92 -23.02 -19.26
C THR A 3 5.06 -24.27 -19.20
N ALA A 4 5.62 -25.37 -18.69
CA ALA A 4 4.86 -26.58 -18.38
C ALA A 4 3.74 -26.24 -17.37
N GLY A 5 2.61 -26.95 -17.48
CA GLY A 5 1.34 -26.67 -16.81
C GLY A 5 1.45 -26.21 -15.35
N ILE A 6 1.28 -24.90 -15.15
CA ILE A 6 1.05 -24.31 -13.84
C ILE A 6 -0.45 -24.45 -13.56
N THR A 7 -0.84 -24.94 -12.38
CA THR A 7 -2.26 -24.98 -12.00
C THR A 7 -2.77 -23.56 -11.77
N LEU A 8 -4.07 -23.33 -12.00
CA LEU A 8 -4.72 -22.05 -11.75
C LEU A 8 -4.48 -21.56 -10.32
N GLU A 9 -4.63 -22.45 -9.34
CA GLU A 9 -4.39 -22.15 -7.92
C GLU A 9 -2.97 -21.63 -7.65
N ARG A 10 -1.93 -22.26 -8.26
CA ARG A 10 -0.55 -21.78 -8.10
C ARG A 10 -0.31 -20.44 -8.79
N TYR A 11 -1.00 -20.18 -9.91
CA TYR A 11 -0.94 -18.89 -10.59
C TYR A 11 -1.57 -17.79 -9.73
N GLU A 12 -2.79 -17.99 -9.23
CA GLU A 12 -3.49 -17.03 -8.37
C GLU A 12 -2.73 -16.74 -7.08
N GLN A 13 -2.12 -17.78 -6.48
CA GLN A 13 -1.31 -17.61 -5.29
C GLN A 13 -0.05 -16.78 -5.58
N ALA A 14 0.64 -17.05 -6.69
CA ALA A 14 1.80 -16.26 -7.10
C ALA A 14 1.43 -14.78 -7.38
N GLU A 15 0.28 -14.52 -8.00
CA GLU A 15 -0.24 -13.16 -8.20
C GLU A 15 -0.51 -12.45 -6.87
N ARG A 16 -1.16 -13.13 -5.91
CA ARG A 16 -1.42 -12.59 -4.57
C ARG A 16 -0.12 -12.26 -3.82
N ASP A 17 0.89 -13.13 -3.92
CA ASP A 17 2.18 -12.92 -3.26
C ASP A 17 2.91 -11.71 -3.85
N LEU A 18 2.98 -11.60 -5.18
CA LEU A 18 3.58 -10.44 -5.87
C LEU A 18 2.87 -9.13 -5.50
N ALA A 19 1.53 -9.13 -5.53
CA ALA A 19 0.75 -7.94 -5.20
C ALA A 19 0.93 -7.50 -3.74
N ARG A 20 1.09 -8.45 -2.80
CA ARG A 20 1.42 -8.15 -1.41
C ARG A 20 2.82 -7.57 -1.24
N ASP A 21 3.79 -8.07 -1.99
CA ASP A 21 5.16 -7.54 -1.97
C ASP A 21 5.25 -6.12 -2.54
N GLU A 22 4.51 -5.83 -3.61
CA GLU A 22 4.37 -4.47 -4.15
C GLU A 22 3.70 -3.53 -3.15
N ALA A 23 2.61 -3.97 -2.53
CA ALA A 23 1.92 -3.18 -1.51
C ALA A 23 2.81 -2.88 -0.30
N ARG A 24 3.60 -3.86 0.18
CA ARG A 24 4.59 -3.68 1.25
C ARG A 24 5.67 -2.68 0.87
N THR A 25 6.14 -2.73 -0.37
CA THR A 25 7.16 -1.80 -0.88
C THR A 25 6.61 -0.37 -0.91
N GLY A 26 5.43 -0.16 -1.48
CA GLY A 26 4.78 1.15 -1.52
C GLY A 26 4.54 1.74 -0.13
N LEU A 27 4.13 0.89 0.82
CA LEU A 27 3.87 1.29 2.20
C LEU A 27 5.14 1.61 2.98
N THR A 28 6.23 0.90 2.71
CA THR A 28 7.56 1.18 3.25
C THR A 28 8.06 2.54 2.75
N VAL A 29 7.98 2.79 1.44
CA VAL A 29 8.37 4.09 0.86
C VAL A 29 7.53 5.22 1.43
N HIS A 30 6.21 5.04 1.52
CA HIS A 30 5.32 6.03 2.10
C HIS A 30 5.68 6.33 3.56
N GLY A 31 5.94 5.30 4.36
CA GLY A 31 6.36 5.46 5.76
C GLY A 31 7.68 6.21 5.91
N ILE A 32 8.67 5.91 5.07
CA ILE A 32 9.95 6.64 5.05
C ILE A 32 9.71 8.12 4.74
N VAL A 33 8.92 8.43 3.71
CA VAL A 33 8.59 9.82 3.36
C VAL A 33 7.85 10.52 4.50
N THR A 34 6.88 9.86 5.12
CA THR A 34 6.15 10.41 6.28
C THR A 34 7.09 10.75 7.43
N ILE A 35 8.07 9.90 7.73
CA ILE A 35 9.08 10.16 8.76
C ILE A 35 9.94 11.37 8.38
N LEU A 36 10.47 11.41 7.16
CA LEU A 36 11.33 12.51 6.69
C LEU A 36 10.59 13.85 6.73
N VAL A 37 9.35 13.89 6.24
CA VAL A 37 8.50 15.08 6.29
C VAL A 37 8.22 15.48 7.74
N SER A 38 7.91 14.53 8.62
CA SER A 38 7.66 14.80 10.04
C SER A 38 8.86 15.44 10.73
N VAL A 39 10.06 14.91 10.51
CA VAL A 39 11.31 15.49 11.03
C VAL A 39 11.50 16.91 10.50
N GLY A 40 11.28 17.12 9.19
CA GLY A 40 11.35 18.45 8.58
C GLY A 40 10.38 19.46 9.23
N LEU A 41 9.13 19.06 9.46
CA LEU A 41 8.14 19.92 10.11
C LEU A 41 8.53 20.28 11.55
N VAL A 42 9.08 19.32 12.30
CA VAL A 42 9.58 19.58 13.66
C VAL A 42 10.72 20.60 13.64
N ILE A 43 11.69 20.44 12.73
CA ILE A 43 12.79 21.40 12.58
C ILE A 43 12.25 22.80 12.25
N VAL A 44 11.35 22.91 11.27
CA VAL A 44 10.74 24.19 10.89
C VAL A 44 9.99 24.81 12.06
N ASN A 45 9.26 24.01 12.84
CA ASN A 45 8.53 24.51 14.00
C ASN A 45 9.48 25.10 15.04
N VAL A 46 10.56 24.39 15.40
CA VAL A 46 11.54 24.86 16.39
C VAL A 46 12.27 26.12 15.90
N VAL A 47 12.54 26.24 14.60
CA VAL A 47 13.28 27.38 14.05
C VAL A 47 12.40 28.63 13.87
N VAL A 48 11.15 28.46 13.42
CA VAL A 48 10.30 29.57 12.98
C VAL A 48 9.26 29.97 14.03
N ALA A 49 8.81 29.04 14.89
CA ALA A 49 7.71 29.27 15.81
C ALA A 49 7.82 28.40 17.08
N ALA A 50 8.94 28.49 17.79
CA ALA A 50 9.21 27.66 18.98
C ALA A 50 8.17 27.79 20.11
N GLU A 51 7.49 28.94 20.18
CA GLU A 51 6.46 29.25 21.19
C GLU A 51 5.19 28.38 21.05
N PHE A 52 4.95 27.80 19.86
CA PHE A 52 3.74 27.02 19.61
C PHE A 52 4.05 25.73 18.83
N PRO A 53 3.80 24.53 19.40
CA PRO A 53 4.18 23.25 18.80
C PRO A 53 3.22 22.80 17.67
N TRP A 54 3.01 23.62 16.65
CA TRP A 54 2.08 23.33 15.56
C TRP A 54 2.44 22.05 14.78
N SER A 55 3.73 21.67 14.72
CA SER A 55 4.15 20.45 14.02
C SER A 55 3.59 19.20 14.67
N ALA A 56 3.28 19.21 15.97
CA ALA A 56 2.71 18.06 16.66
C ALA A 56 1.33 17.67 16.07
N PHE A 57 0.49 18.66 15.74
CA PHE A 57 -0.80 18.41 15.12
C PHE A 57 -0.65 17.88 13.69
N ALA A 58 0.28 18.47 12.91
CA ALA A 58 0.55 18.03 11.54
C ALA A 58 1.10 16.60 11.50
N VAL A 59 2.09 16.29 12.34
CA VAL A 59 2.67 14.95 12.47
C VAL A 59 1.63 13.95 12.96
N GLY A 60 0.83 14.30 13.97
CA GLY A 60 -0.26 13.45 14.45
C GLY A 60 -1.26 13.10 13.34
N GLY A 61 -1.69 14.09 12.56
CA GLY A 61 -2.57 13.88 11.41
C GLY A 61 -1.95 12.97 10.34
N MET A 62 -0.67 13.16 10.02
CA MET A 62 0.03 12.30 9.07
C MET A 62 0.16 10.85 9.56
N VAL A 63 0.44 10.64 10.85
CA VAL A 63 0.51 9.28 11.43
C VAL A 63 -0.85 8.59 11.36
N ILE A 64 -1.94 9.30 11.67
CA ILE A 64 -3.30 8.76 11.55
C ILE A 64 -3.61 8.42 10.07
N GLY A 65 -3.27 9.32 9.15
CA GLY A 65 -3.44 9.10 7.71
C GLY A 65 -2.65 7.90 7.19
N PHE A 66 -1.40 7.74 7.65
CA PHE A 66 -0.55 6.59 7.33
C PHE A 66 -1.16 5.28 7.84
N ALA A 67 -1.63 5.25 9.09
CA ALA A 67 -2.28 4.08 9.67
C ALA A 67 -3.57 3.68 8.91
N ALA A 68 -4.36 4.66 8.49
CA ALA A 68 -5.52 4.43 7.64
C ALA A 68 -5.12 3.83 6.28
N HIS A 69 -4.09 4.39 5.62
CA HIS A 69 -3.57 3.85 4.36
C HIS A 69 -3.04 2.42 4.50
N TRP A 70 -2.36 2.11 5.61
CA TRP A 70 -1.93 0.75 5.92
C TRP A 70 -3.15 -0.19 5.97
N TRP A 71 -4.15 0.14 6.79
CA TRP A 71 -5.32 -0.71 6.99
C TRP A 71 -6.14 -0.91 5.71
N PHE A 72 -6.50 0.18 5.03
CA PHE A 72 -7.28 0.11 3.80
C PHE A 72 -6.49 -0.50 2.64
N GLY A 73 -5.18 -0.30 2.58
CA GLY A 73 -4.32 -0.89 1.57
C GLY A 73 -4.39 -2.41 1.59
N PHE A 74 -4.26 -3.03 2.76
CA PHE A 74 -4.31 -4.49 2.88
C PHE A 74 -5.69 -5.09 2.64
N GLN A 75 -6.75 -4.51 3.19
CA GLN A 75 -8.11 -5.03 2.98
C GLN A 75 -8.53 -4.91 1.51
N LYS A 76 -8.31 -3.73 0.92
CA LYS A 76 -8.73 -3.46 -0.46
C LYS A 76 -7.91 -4.27 -1.47
N LEU A 77 -6.66 -4.60 -1.17
CA LEU A 77 -5.82 -5.41 -2.04
C LEU A 77 -6.40 -6.81 -2.24
N ASP A 78 -6.81 -7.48 -1.17
CA ASP A 78 -7.34 -8.85 -1.25
C ASP A 78 -8.68 -8.90 -2.00
N ASP A 79 -9.55 -7.91 -1.74
CA ASP A 79 -10.82 -7.72 -2.45
C ASP A 79 -10.60 -7.43 -3.94
N GLN A 80 -9.64 -6.56 -4.27
CA GLN A 80 -9.30 -6.20 -5.65
C GLN A 80 -8.73 -7.40 -6.42
N LEU A 81 -7.84 -8.17 -5.81
CA LEU A 81 -7.24 -9.36 -6.41
C LEU A 81 -8.31 -10.42 -6.69
N THR A 82 -9.20 -10.67 -5.73
CA THR A 82 -10.30 -11.63 -5.92
C THR A 82 -11.25 -11.18 -7.03
N ALA A 83 -11.63 -9.89 -7.06
CA ALA A 83 -12.48 -9.35 -8.11
C ALA A 83 -11.80 -9.37 -9.49
N GLN A 84 -10.48 -9.19 -9.55
CA GLN A 84 -9.70 -9.26 -10.79
C GLN A 84 -9.63 -10.69 -11.30
N GLN A 85 -9.31 -11.66 -10.43
CA GLN A 85 -9.26 -13.08 -10.77
C GLN A 85 -10.60 -13.57 -11.33
N HIS A 86 -11.70 -13.24 -10.67
CA HIS A 86 -13.04 -13.59 -11.15
C HIS A 86 -13.35 -13.02 -12.54
N LYS A 87 -13.00 -11.75 -12.81
CA LYS A 87 -13.19 -11.14 -14.14
C LYS A 87 -12.36 -11.83 -15.22
N VAL A 88 -11.13 -12.23 -14.89
CA VAL A 88 -10.24 -12.94 -15.81
C VAL A 88 -10.81 -14.32 -16.13
N GLU A 89 -11.32 -15.04 -15.13
CA GLU A 89 -11.99 -16.33 -15.32
C GLU A 89 -13.24 -16.22 -16.19
N GLU A 90 -14.14 -15.26 -15.90
CA GLU A 90 -15.34 -15.01 -16.68
C GLU A 90 -14.99 -14.71 -18.15
N HIS A 91 -13.99 -13.86 -18.38
CA HIS A 91 -13.54 -13.53 -19.73
C HIS A 91 -12.95 -14.75 -20.45
N ALA A 92 -12.09 -15.54 -19.77
CA ALA A 92 -11.50 -16.75 -20.33
C ALA A 92 -12.55 -17.83 -20.65
N ALA A 93 -13.58 -17.96 -19.80
CA ALA A 93 -14.69 -18.88 -20.02
C ALA A 93 -15.54 -18.48 -21.24
N GLY A 94 -15.72 -17.18 -21.49
CA GLY A 94 -16.42 -16.65 -22.65
C GLY A 94 -15.66 -16.75 -23.98
N LEU A 95 -14.37 -17.08 -23.96
CA LEU A 95 -13.54 -17.32 -25.16
C LEU A 95 -13.58 -18.78 -25.65
N ARG A 96 -14.28 -19.67 -24.95
CA ARG A 96 -14.51 -21.08 -25.34
C ARG A 96 -15.74 -21.21 -26.23
#